data_AF-A0A969JQP5-F1
#
_entry.id   AF-A0A969JQP5-F1
#
_cell.length_a   1.000
_cell.length_b   1.000
_cell.length_c   1.000
_cell.angle_alpha   90.00
_cell.angle_beta   90.00
_cell.angle_gamma   90.00
#
_symmetry.space_group_name_H-M   'P 1'
#
loop_
_entity.id
_entity.type
_entity.pdbx_description
1 polymer ?
#
loop_
_entity_poly.entity_id
_entity_poly.type
_entity_poly.pdbx_seq_one_letter_code
_entity_poly.pdbx_strand_id
1 'polypeptide(L)' 'MKRVGKSRVAISNTIRLLKLPEKAQQALADRRITEGHARALLGLSTHQAQVAALHTVIKK' A
#
# COMPACT_ATOMS: atom_id res chain seq x y z
N MET A 1 -10.11 -27.79 2.33
CA MET A 1 -9.57 -26.80 1.36
C MET A 1 -8.29 -26.17 1.91
N LYS A 2 -7.27 -26.05 1.05
CA LYS A 2 -5.86 -25.81 1.39
C LYS A 2 -5.64 -24.52 2.21
N ARG A 3 -5.29 -24.67 3.50
CA ARG A 3 -4.76 -23.59 4.38
C ARG A 3 -3.48 -22.93 3.85
N VAL A 4 -2.86 -23.50 2.81
CA VAL A 4 -1.57 -23.07 2.23
C VAL A 4 -1.70 -21.87 1.27
N GLY A 5 -2.87 -21.65 0.67
CA GLY A 5 -3.05 -20.57 -0.33
C GLY A 5 -3.05 -19.15 0.27
N LYS A 6 -3.53 -18.99 1.50
CA LYS A 6 -3.67 -17.68 2.16
C LYS A 6 -2.32 -17.07 2.54
N SER A 7 -1.34 -17.91 2.89
CA SER A 7 -0.02 -17.47 3.34
C SER A 7 0.81 -16.86 2.20
N ARG A 8 0.84 -17.51 1.02
CA ARG A 8 1.63 -17.00 -0.12
C ARG A 8 1.08 -15.67 -0.68
N VAL A 9 -0.24 -15.51 -0.70
CA VAL A 9 -0.89 -14.26 -1.17
C VAL A 9 -0.66 -13.12 -0.18
N ALA A 10 -0.78 -13.38 1.13
CA ALA A 10 -0.51 -12.39 2.16
C ALA A 10 0.96 -11.92 2.13
N ILE A 11 1.92 -12.86 2.04
CA ILE A 11 3.35 -12.53 1.95
C ILE A 11 3.64 -11.68 0.70
N SER A 12 3.08 -12.04 -0.46
CA SER A 12 3.25 -11.26 -1.70
C SER A 12 2.67 -9.85 -1.60
N ASN A 13 1.52 -9.70 -0.92
CA ASN A 13 0.91 -8.39 -0.70
C ASN A 13 1.78 -7.51 0.19
N THR A 14 2.32 -8.04 1.30
CA THR A 14 3.21 -7.28 2.17
C THR A 14 4.51 -6.87 1.46
N ILE A 15 5.11 -7.76 0.66
CA ILE A 15 6.31 -7.42 -0.13
C ILE A 15 6.02 -6.31 -1.14
N ARG A 16 4.84 -6.29 -1.76
CA ARG A 16 4.46 -5.23 -2.70
C ARG A 16 4.32 -3.87 -2.01
N LEU A 17 3.87 -3.83 -0.76
CA LEU A 17 3.79 -2.59 0.02
C LEU A 17 5.17 -1.98 0.28
N LEU A 18 6.24 -2.78 0.32
CA LEU A 18 7.62 -2.29 0.42
C LEU A 18 8.08 -1.51 -0.82
N LYS A 19 7.34 -1.61 -1.94
CA LYS A 19 7.60 -0.82 -3.16
C LYS A 19 6.98 0.58 -3.11
N LEU A 20 6.18 0.89 -2.09
CA LEU A 20 5.62 2.22 -1.94
C LEU A 20 6.70 3.25 -1.60
N PRO A 21 6.49 4.54 -1.93
CA PRO A 21 7.35 5.61 -1.47
C PRO A 21 7.34 5.68 0.05
N GLU A 22 8.45 6.12 0.65
CA GLU A 22 8.63 6.21 2.10
C GLU A 22 7.45 6.91 2.80
N LYS A 23 6.97 8.03 2.24
CA LYS A 23 5.79 8.75 2.75
C LYS A 23 4.54 7.88 2.85
N ALA A 24 4.28 7.01 1.88
CA ALA A 24 3.11 6.13 1.88
C ALA A 24 3.28 4.96 2.84
N GLN A 25 4.51 4.43 2.98
CA GLN A 25 4.83 3.42 4.00
C GLN A 25 4.64 3.98 5.41
N GLN A 26 5.12 5.20 5.64
CA GLN A 26 4.99 5.88 6.93
C GLN A 26 3.53 6.20 7.25
N ALA A 27 2.76 6.70 6.28
CA ALA A 27 1.33 6.90 6.45
C ALA A 27 0.56 5.59 6.76
N LEU A 28 1.00 4.45 6.21
CA LEU A 28 0.42 3.15 6.54
C LEU A 28 0.80 2.70 7.96
N ALA A 29 2.07 2.89 8.35
CA ALA A 29 2.57 2.59 9.70
C ALA A 29 1.86 3.44 10.77
N ASP A 30 1.64 4.72 10.48
CA ASP A 30 0.90 5.67 11.30
C ASP A 30 -0.62 5.42 11.28
N ARG A 31 -1.10 4.39 10.57
CA ARG A 31 -2.52 4.05 10.37
C ARG A 31 -3.35 5.19 9.78
N ARG A 32 -2.72 6.16 9.11
CA ARG A 32 -3.40 7.26 8.39
C ARG A 32 -4.06 6.76 7.11
N ILE A 33 -3.57 5.65 6.57
CA ILE A 33 -4.17 4.94 5.44
C ILE A 33 -4.31 3.45 5.75
N THR A 34 -5.21 2.77 5.07
CA THR A 34 -5.38 1.31 5.18
C THR A 34 -4.53 0.58 4.13
N GLU A 35 -4.32 -0.72 4.29
CA GLU A 35 -3.71 -1.56 3.25
C GLU A 35 -4.47 -1.50 1.92
N GLY A 36 -5.79 -1.22 1.94
CA GLY A 36 -6.59 -1.00 0.74
C GLY A 36 -6.15 0.25 -0.03
N HIS A 37 -5.96 1.36 0.68
CA HIS A 37 -5.42 2.59 0.10
C HIS A 37 -3.99 2.38 -0.41
N ALA A 38 -3.13 1.74 0.39
CA ALA A 38 -1.75 1.47 0.02
C ALA A 38 -1.65 0.60 -1.26
N ARG A 39 -2.53 -0.40 -1.41
CA ARG A 39 -2.64 -1.19 -2.66
C ARG A 39 -3.15 -0.37 -3.83
N ALA A 40 -4.09 0.56 -3.63
CA ALA A 40 -4.57 1.44 -4.69
C ALA A 40 -3.45 2.36 -5.20
N LEU A 41 -2.61 2.89 -4.29
CA LEU A 41 -1.44 3.70 -4.65
C LEU A 41 -0.46 2.92 -5.53
N LEU A 42 -0.19 1.64 -5.21
CA LEU A 42 0.68 0.79 -6.04
C LEU A 42 0.20 0.59 -7.49
N GLY A 43 -1.08 0.88 -7.79
CA GLY A 43 -1.60 0.88 -9.16
C GLY A 43 -1.15 2.07 -10.00
N LEU A 44 -0.54 3.10 -9.40
CA LEU A 44 -0.07 4.30 -10.08
C LEU A 44 1.37 4.12 -10.60
N SER A 45 1.61 4.58 -11.82
CA SER A 45 2.86 4.32 -12.56
C SER A 45 4.10 5.04 -12.04
N THR A 46 3.97 6.09 -11.25
CA THR A 46 5.11 6.89 -10.76
C THR A 46 5.02 7.19 -9.27
N HIS A 47 6.19 7.32 -8.62
CA HIS A 47 6.26 7.68 -7.20
C HIS A 47 5.63 9.05 -6.94
N GLN A 48 5.74 10.01 -7.87
CA GLN A 48 5.07 11.31 -7.76
C GLN A 48 3.55 11.17 -7.74
N ALA A 49 2.97 10.36 -8.63
CA ALA A 49 1.53 10.13 -8.66
C ALA A 49 1.06 9.45 -7.36
N GLN A 50 1.84 8.50 -6.84
CA GLN A 50 1.58 7.82 -5.57
C GLN A 50 1.57 8.79 -4.39
N VAL A 51 2.53 9.70 -4.30
CA VAL A 51 2.59 10.71 -3.24
C VAL A 51 1.47 11.75 -3.38
N ALA A 52 1.14 12.17 -4.61
CA ALA A 52 0.04 13.10 -4.86
C ALA A 52 -1.31 12.49 -4.43
N ALA A 53 -1.58 11.24 -4.84
CA ALA A 53 -2.78 10.53 -4.44
C ALA A 53 -2.83 10.28 -2.93
N LEU A 54 -1.69 9.96 -2.29
CA LEU A 54 -1.59 9.83 -0.84
C LEU A 54 -2.05 11.11 -0.12
N HIS A 55 -1.60 12.29 -0.58
CA HIS A 55 -2.03 13.56 0.01
C HIS A 55 -3.55 13.76 -0.12
N THR A 56 -4.15 13.37 -1.24
CA THR A 56 -5.60 13.43 -1.44
C THR A 56 -6.35 12.49 -0.49
N VAL A 57 -5.82 11.29 -0.23
CA VAL A 57 -6.41 10.32 0.71
C VAL A 57 -6.36 10.83 2.15
N ILE A 58 -5.25 11.47 2.54
CA ILE A 58 -5.03 11.96 3.91
C ILE A 58 -5.78 13.27 4.21
N LYS A 59 -5.98 14.12 3.20
CA LYS A 59 -6.62 15.44 3.37
C LYS A 59 -8.15 15.33 3.52
N LYS A 60 -8.72 14.17 3.26
CA LYS A 60 -10.16 13.91 3.33
C LYS A 60 -10.52 13.30 4.68
#